data_AF-A0ABD5WPS0-F1
#
_entry.id   AF-A0ABD5WPS0-F1
#
_cell.length_a   1.000
_cell.length_b   1.000
_cell.length_c   1.000
_cell.angle_alpha   90.00
_cell.angle_beta   90.00
_cell.angle_gamma   90.00
#
_symmetry.space_group_name_H-M   'P 1'
#
loop_
_entity.id
_entity.type
_entity.pdbx_description
1 polymer ?
#
loop_
_entity_poly.entity_id
_entity_poly.type
_entity_poly.pdbx_seq_one_letter_code
_entity_poly.pdbx_strand_id
1 'polypeptide(L)'
;MGSVRSRVPATARALASHLAETYDPRVVATVLLRNEADAEIESITERLFLSVERDLQRAREAGDVDPIPGAEDEQARFDYDTRLVLPAMLTLGRIHVAAGDVPLARVGRDVDHEFVARGRETTRNVVRALLDGDMRDAINDDEYEDFETNLRPRERVAELAQQSLQSGVQAWFDADETPEAVRSAYDHAVELSERHQEEDEAFRELLTGSTTPMVRRSAGRPPRTSANSTSSPTPRTPTSSSPRPTSRTSPPSTPASASSTRTCSTCTRPTSAWSWARGSSAPSC
;
A
#
# COMPACT_ATOMS: atom_id res chain seq x y z
N MET A 1 32.69 -19.69 47.30
CA MET A 1 32.03 -18.43 46.88
C MET A 1 31.74 -18.51 45.39
N GLY A 2 30.52 -18.89 45.01
CA GLY A 2 30.12 -19.09 43.61
C GLY A 2 29.58 -17.80 43.01
N SER A 3 30.26 -17.28 41.99
CA SER A 3 29.85 -16.12 41.20
C SER A 3 28.49 -16.37 40.55
N VAL A 4 27.51 -15.52 40.86
CA VAL A 4 26.19 -15.54 40.25
C VAL A 4 26.36 -15.16 38.79
N ARG A 5 26.35 -16.16 37.89
CA ARG A 5 26.25 -15.93 36.44
C ARG A 5 25.00 -15.09 36.21
N SER A 6 25.21 -13.84 35.80
CA SER A 6 24.14 -12.90 35.57
C SER A 6 23.22 -13.43 34.47
N ARG A 7 21.94 -13.66 34.82
CA ARG A 7 20.89 -14.24 33.96
C ARG A 7 20.46 -13.33 32.79
N VAL A 8 21.17 -12.23 32.58
CA VAL A 8 20.85 -11.28 31.53
C VAL A 8 21.69 -11.61 30.30
N PRO A 9 21.07 -11.88 29.14
CA PRO A 9 21.78 -12.11 27.88
C PRO A 9 22.76 -10.97 27.59
N ALA A 10 23.91 -11.29 26.98
CA ALA A 10 24.98 -10.31 26.73
C ALA A 10 24.49 -9.10 25.89
N THR A 11 23.58 -9.35 24.95
CA THR A 11 22.89 -8.32 24.15
C THR A 11 22.02 -7.39 25.00
N ALA A 12 21.22 -7.94 25.92
CA ALA A 12 20.41 -7.14 26.83
C ALA A 12 21.28 -6.29 27.77
N ARG A 13 22.44 -6.81 28.20
CA ARG A 13 23.41 -6.04 28.99
C ARG A 13 24.08 -4.93 28.17
N ALA A 14 24.48 -5.22 26.93
CA ALA A 14 25.08 -4.24 26.04
C ALA A 14 24.11 -3.10 25.72
N LEU A 15 22.83 -3.41 25.44
CA LEU A 15 21.79 -2.41 25.25
C LEU A 15 21.56 -1.58 26.52
N ALA A 16 21.46 -2.22 27.69
CA ALA A 16 21.30 -1.51 28.96
C ALA A 16 22.49 -0.59 29.27
N SER A 17 23.73 -1.05 29.03
CA SER A 17 24.93 -0.24 29.18
C SER A 17 24.97 0.93 28.19
N HIS A 18 24.58 0.72 26.94
CA HIS A 18 24.55 1.78 25.93
C HIS A 18 23.48 2.84 26.23
N LEU A 19 22.29 2.42 26.68
CA LEU A 19 21.25 3.34 27.14
C LEU A 19 21.66 4.09 28.41
N ALA A 20 22.40 3.43 29.32
CA ALA A 20 22.97 4.03 30.52
C ALA A 20 24.16 4.96 30.24
N GLU A 21 24.88 4.80 29.14
CA GLU A 21 25.92 5.76 28.71
C GLU A 21 25.33 6.96 27.98
N THR A 22 24.27 6.75 27.21
CA THR A 22 23.67 7.81 26.38
C THR A 22 22.74 8.72 27.19
N TYR A 23 22.11 8.22 28.26
CA TYR A 23 21.23 8.95 29.21
C TYR A 23 20.19 9.90 28.58
N ASP A 24 19.81 9.71 27.32
CA ASP A 24 18.71 10.47 26.71
C ASP A 24 17.40 9.70 26.92
N PRO A 25 16.53 10.12 27.85
CA PRO A 25 15.23 9.49 28.08
C PRO A 25 14.35 9.49 26.82
N ARG A 26 14.63 10.35 25.84
CA ARG A 26 13.92 10.38 24.55
C ARG A 26 14.21 9.14 23.71
N VAL A 27 15.43 8.60 23.76
CA VAL A 27 15.79 7.39 23.00
C VAL A 27 15.06 6.18 23.57
N VAL A 28 15.03 6.04 24.89
CA VAL A 28 14.27 4.97 25.56
C VAL A 28 12.78 5.07 25.24
N ALA A 29 12.19 6.27 25.36
CA ALA A 29 10.79 6.50 25.04
C ALA A 29 10.47 6.17 23.57
N THR A 30 11.36 6.49 22.64
CA THR A 30 11.20 6.19 21.21
C THR A 30 11.23 4.69 20.93
N VAL A 31 12.18 3.96 21.54
CA VAL A 31 12.27 2.50 21.37
C VAL A 31 11.04 1.79 21.95
N LEU A 32 10.59 2.20 23.14
CA LEU A 32 9.38 1.65 23.74
C LEU A 32 8.15 1.94 22.90
N LEU A 33 8.03 3.17 22.40
CA LEU A 33 6.92 3.56 21.54
C LEU A 33 6.91 2.76 20.23
N ARG A 34 8.08 2.54 19.63
CA ARG A 34 8.20 1.71 18.44
C ARG A 34 7.69 0.29 18.71
N ASN A 35 8.14 -0.35 19.78
CA ASN A 35 7.71 -1.72 20.10
C ASN A 35 6.20 -1.80 20.36
N GLU A 36 5.59 -0.76 20.96
CA GLU A 36 4.15 -0.70 21.17
C GLU A 36 3.39 -0.52 19.85
N ALA A 37 3.87 0.34 18.96
CA ALA A 37 3.30 0.51 17.62
C ALA A 37 3.47 -0.77 16.77
N ASP A 38 4.60 -1.47 16.88
CA ASP A 38 4.86 -2.75 16.20
C ASP A 38 3.83 -3.80 16.63
N ALA A 39 3.70 -4.03 17.95
CA ALA A 39 2.75 -4.99 18.50
C ALA A 39 1.29 -4.64 18.18
N GLU A 40 1.00 -3.34 18.08
CA GLU A 40 -0.34 -2.89 17.70
C GLU A 40 -0.65 -3.16 16.22
N ILE A 41 0.29 -2.90 15.32
CA ILE A 41 0.13 -3.23 13.90
C ILE A 41 -0.05 -4.74 13.73
N GLU A 42 0.74 -5.56 14.43
CA GLU A 42 0.58 -7.01 14.45
C GLU A 42 -0.85 -7.41 14.90
N SER A 43 -1.34 -6.83 16.00
CA SER A 43 -2.71 -7.07 16.48
C SER A 43 -3.80 -6.59 15.53
N ILE A 44 -3.56 -5.49 14.79
CA ILE A 44 -4.46 -4.99 13.76
C ILE A 44 -4.53 -6.00 12.61
N THR A 45 -3.38 -6.45 12.11
CA THR A 45 -3.27 -7.40 11.01
C THR A 45 -3.90 -8.74 11.38
N GLU A 46 -3.59 -9.29 12.55
CA GLU A 46 -4.19 -10.54 13.05
C GLU A 46 -5.72 -10.43 13.09
N ARG A 47 -6.27 -9.32 13.58
CA ARG A 47 -7.73 -9.08 13.60
C ARG A 47 -8.35 -8.94 12.22
N LEU A 48 -7.58 -8.48 11.23
CA LEU A 48 -8.04 -8.43 9.84
C LEU A 48 -8.06 -9.84 9.25
N PHE A 49 -7.02 -10.64 9.45
CA PHE A 49 -6.98 -12.04 8.99
C PHE A 49 -8.02 -12.91 9.67
N LEU A 50 -8.29 -12.72 10.96
CA LEU A 50 -9.42 -13.40 11.62
C LEU A 50 -10.78 -13.07 10.97
N SER A 51 -10.93 -11.92 10.31
CA SER A 51 -12.13 -11.62 9.53
C SER A 51 -12.15 -12.40 8.22
N VAL A 52 -11.02 -12.42 7.53
CA VAL A 52 -10.83 -13.19 6.28
C VAL A 52 -11.05 -14.68 6.51
N GLU A 53 -10.44 -15.26 7.54
CA GLU A 53 -10.59 -16.67 7.91
C GLU A 53 -12.05 -17.06 8.18
N ARG A 54 -12.84 -16.18 8.79
CA ARG A 54 -14.28 -16.43 8.97
C ARG A 54 -15.03 -16.44 7.64
N ASP A 55 -14.66 -15.57 6.71
CA ASP A 55 -15.29 -15.52 5.39
C ASP A 55 -14.90 -16.76 4.57
N LEU A 56 -13.63 -17.18 4.64
CA LEU A 56 -13.13 -18.43 4.05
C LEU A 56 -13.78 -19.66 4.67
N GLN A 57 -14.01 -19.68 5.98
CA GLN A 57 -14.72 -20.76 6.65
C GLN A 57 -16.16 -20.89 6.12
N ARG A 58 -16.86 -19.77 5.90
CA ARG A 58 -18.20 -19.80 5.28
C ARG A 58 -18.17 -20.29 3.84
N ALA A 59 -17.17 -19.85 3.06
CA ALA A 59 -16.99 -20.31 1.67
C ALA A 59 -16.71 -21.82 1.61
N ARG A 60 -15.90 -22.33 2.54
CA ARG A 60 -15.65 -23.76 2.69
C ARG A 60 -16.93 -24.53 3.02
N GLU A 61 -17.74 -24.05 3.96
CA GLU A 61 -19.03 -24.66 4.32
C GLU A 61 -20.02 -24.66 3.14
N ALA A 62 -19.93 -23.65 2.27
CA ALA A 62 -20.69 -23.56 1.02
C ALA A 62 -20.15 -24.49 -0.10
N GLY A 63 -18.94 -25.04 0.06
CA GLY A 63 -18.29 -25.89 -0.94
C GLY A 63 -17.54 -25.11 -2.04
N ASP A 64 -17.25 -23.83 -1.83
CA ASP A 64 -16.50 -23.01 -2.80
C ASP A 64 -14.99 -23.29 -2.77
N VAL A 65 -14.49 -23.78 -1.63
CA VAL A 65 -13.09 -24.14 -1.40
C VAL A 65 -13.03 -25.43 -0.57
N ASP A 66 -12.04 -26.26 -0.86
CA ASP A 66 -11.80 -27.53 -0.19
C ASP A 66 -10.63 -27.41 0.80
N PRO A 67 -10.62 -28.17 1.91
CA PRO A 67 -9.42 -28.31 2.73
C PRO A 67 -8.32 -29.07 1.97
N ILE A 68 -7.07 -28.79 2.33
CA ILE A 68 -5.94 -29.65 1.94
C ILE A 68 -6.05 -31.01 2.66
N PRO A 69 -5.49 -32.10 2.10
CA PRO A 69 -5.50 -33.40 2.75
C PRO A 69 -4.88 -33.36 4.14
N GLY A 70 -5.59 -33.86 5.16
CA GLY A 70 -5.17 -33.84 6.56
C GLY A 70 -5.62 -32.62 7.36
N ALA A 71 -6.28 -31.63 6.74
CA ALA A 71 -6.85 -30.45 7.40
C ALA A 71 -8.39 -30.46 7.40
N GLU A 72 -9.01 -31.62 7.25
CA GLU A 72 -10.47 -31.74 7.10
C GLU A 72 -11.24 -31.34 8.37
N ASP A 73 -10.63 -31.45 9.54
CA ASP A 73 -11.25 -31.09 10.82
C ASP A 73 -10.72 -29.75 11.37
N GLU A 74 -9.81 -29.08 10.66
CA GLU A 74 -9.23 -27.80 11.07
C GLU A 74 -10.12 -26.62 10.66
N GLN A 75 -10.04 -25.49 11.37
CA GLN A 75 -10.67 -24.24 10.92
C GLN A 75 -9.89 -23.66 9.73
N ALA A 76 -10.57 -22.92 8.87
CA ALA A 76 -9.90 -22.17 7.80
C ALA A 76 -8.80 -21.27 8.39
N ARG A 77 -7.58 -21.43 7.89
CA ARG A 77 -6.42 -20.61 8.28
C ARG A 77 -5.94 -19.80 7.09
N PHE A 78 -5.57 -18.56 7.37
CA PHE A 78 -5.03 -17.65 6.38
C PHE A 78 -3.94 -16.77 7.01
N ASP A 79 -2.73 -16.87 6.49
CA ASP A 79 -1.56 -16.10 6.91
C ASP A 79 -0.95 -15.41 5.69
N TYR A 80 -0.43 -14.21 5.83
CA TYR A 80 0.10 -13.43 4.72
C TYR A 80 1.28 -12.58 5.16
N ASP A 81 2.46 -12.85 4.61
CA ASP A 81 3.69 -12.13 4.94
C ASP A 81 3.82 -10.87 4.07
N THR A 82 3.18 -9.78 4.50
CA THR A 82 3.35 -8.48 3.83
C THR A 82 4.35 -7.58 4.55
N ARG A 83 5.21 -6.93 3.76
CA ARG A 83 6.15 -5.90 4.26
C ARG A 83 5.56 -4.49 4.23
N LEU A 84 4.32 -4.33 3.78
CA LEU A 84 3.73 -3.02 3.50
C LEU A 84 3.20 -2.26 4.72
N VAL A 85 3.21 -2.86 5.92
CA VAL A 85 2.66 -2.21 7.12
C VAL A 85 3.59 -1.18 7.79
N LEU A 86 4.84 -1.07 7.33
CA LEU A 86 5.84 -0.17 7.92
C LEU A 86 5.44 1.33 7.89
N PRO A 87 4.88 1.89 6.81
CA PRO A 87 4.41 3.28 6.81
C PRO A 87 3.25 3.52 7.79
N ALA A 88 2.38 2.53 7.97
CA ALA A 88 1.26 2.58 8.90
C ALA A 88 1.77 2.61 10.36
N MET A 89 2.76 1.78 10.68
CA MET A 89 3.47 1.78 11.97
C MET A 89 4.09 3.15 12.29
N LEU A 90 4.80 3.77 11.33
CA LEU A 90 5.40 5.10 11.53
C LEU A 90 4.34 6.18 11.78
N THR A 91 3.20 6.08 11.09
CA THR A 91 2.08 7.01 11.25
C THR A 91 1.42 6.85 12.62
N LEU A 92 1.21 5.60 13.05
CA LEU A 92 0.68 5.28 14.37
C LEU A 92 1.59 5.80 15.49
N GLY A 93 2.91 5.62 15.36
CA GLY A 93 3.88 6.20 16.29
C GLY A 93 3.76 7.72 16.41
N ARG A 94 3.54 8.43 15.29
CA ARG A 94 3.29 9.89 15.33
C ARG A 94 1.98 10.26 16.02
N ILE A 95 0.92 9.48 15.83
CA ILE A 95 -0.38 9.68 16.50
C ILE A 95 -0.19 9.59 18.02
N HIS A 96 0.53 8.58 18.51
CA HIS A 96 0.84 8.46 19.94
C HIS A 96 1.64 9.65 20.47
N VAL A 97 2.65 10.13 19.74
CA VAL A 97 3.40 11.32 20.13
C VAL A 97 2.50 12.55 20.21
N ALA A 98 1.64 12.76 19.21
CA ALA A 98 0.72 13.90 19.16
C ALA A 98 -0.32 13.85 20.29
N ALA A 99 -0.81 12.67 20.65
CA ALA A 99 -1.74 12.46 21.76
C ALA A 99 -1.10 12.61 23.15
N GLY A 100 0.23 12.75 23.24
CA GLY A 100 0.95 12.64 24.51
C GLY A 100 1.02 11.22 25.06
N ASP A 101 0.62 10.21 24.27
CA ASP A 101 0.57 8.79 24.62
C ASP A 101 1.94 8.10 24.48
N VAL A 102 3.00 8.72 25.02
CA VAL A 102 4.37 8.23 24.90
C VAL A 102 4.80 7.50 26.19
N PRO A 103 5.36 6.27 26.11
CA PRO A 103 5.84 5.54 27.27
C PRO A 103 6.75 6.39 28.18
N LEU A 104 6.62 6.23 29.49
CA LEU A 104 7.27 7.02 30.56
C LEU A 104 6.80 8.48 30.66
N ALA A 105 6.42 9.13 29.55
CA ALA A 105 5.88 10.50 29.56
C ALA A 105 4.38 10.56 29.90
N ARG A 106 3.63 9.44 29.74
CA ARG A 106 2.24 9.29 30.22
C ARG A 106 2.12 9.52 31.73
N VAL A 107 3.18 9.26 32.50
CA VAL A 107 3.22 9.52 33.94
C VAL A 107 3.32 11.03 34.17
N GLY A 108 2.17 11.68 34.34
CA GLY A 108 2.08 13.12 34.65
C GLY A 108 1.73 14.02 33.46
N ARG A 109 1.25 13.46 32.34
CA ARG A 109 0.64 14.22 31.23
C ARG A 109 -0.74 13.67 30.92
N ASP A 110 -1.65 14.56 30.53
CA ASP A 110 -2.94 14.16 30.00
C ASP A 110 -2.77 13.52 28.62
N VAL A 111 -3.37 12.34 28.44
CA VAL A 111 -3.37 11.61 27.17
C VAL A 111 -4.72 11.83 26.49
N ASP A 112 -4.67 12.21 25.21
CA ASP A 112 -5.88 12.30 24.38
C ASP A 112 -6.28 10.90 23.88
N HIS A 113 -7.01 10.17 24.73
CA HIS A 113 -7.44 8.80 24.42
C HIS A 113 -8.41 8.71 23.24
N GLU A 114 -9.22 9.76 23.00
CA GLU A 114 -10.14 9.78 21.88
C GLU A 114 -9.38 9.93 20.55
N PHE A 115 -8.37 10.81 20.53
CA PHE A 115 -7.50 10.95 19.37
C PHE A 115 -6.71 9.67 19.08
N VAL A 116 -6.18 9.00 20.11
CA VAL A 116 -5.54 7.69 19.95
C VAL A 116 -6.53 6.68 19.38
N ALA A 117 -7.73 6.54 19.95
CA ALA A 117 -8.72 5.57 19.48
C ALA A 117 -9.09 5.78 18.00
N ARG A 118 -9.37 7.02 17.60
CA ARG A 118 -9.66 7.38 16.20
C ARG A 118 -8.47 7.13 15.29
N GLY A 119 -7.27 7.43 15.76
CA GLY A 119 -6.03 7.19 15.05
C GLY A 119 -5.80 5.69 14.80
N ARG A 120 -6.02 4.85 15.81
CA ARG A 120 -5.93 3.38 15.72
C ARG A 120 -6.92 2.81 14.73
N GLU A 121 -8.16 3.29 14.76
CA GLU A 121 -9.20 2.91 13.80
C GLU A 121 -8.82 3.30 12.36
N THR A 122 -8.33 4.52 12.17
CA THR A 122 -7.86 5.00 10.87
C THR A 122 -6.67 4.15 10.38
N THR A 123 -5.69 3.88 11.25
CA THR A 123 -4.55 3.00 10.94
C THR A 123 -5.01 1.61 10.54
N ARG A 124 -6.00 1.03 11.23
CA ARG A 124 -6.58 -0.27 10.86
C ARG A 124 -7.16 -0.26 9.45
N ASN A 125 -7.92 0.78 9.11
CA ASN A 125 -8.52 0.87 7.78
C ASN A 125 -7.47 1.10 6.69
N VAL A 126 -6.41 1.87 6.98
CA VAL A 126 -5.26 2.01 6.08
C VAL A 126 -4.52 0.68 5.90
N VAL A 127 -4.24 -0.06 6.97
CA VAL A 127 -3.60 -1.39 6.86
C VAL A 127 -4.46 -2.34 6.04
N ARG A 128 -5.78 -2.35 6.25
CA ARG A 128 -6.72 -3.13 5.43
C ARG A 128 -6.62 -2.75 3.95
N ALA A 129 -6.59 -1.46 3.63
CA ALA A 129 -6.47 -0.97 2.26
C ALA A 129 -5.13 -1.34 1.61
N LEU A 130 -4.03 -1.36 2.38
CA LEU A 130 -2.73 -1.83 1.91
C LEU A 130 -2.75 -3.33 1.61
N LEU A 131 -3.31 -4.14 2.50
CA LEU A 131 -3.46 -5.59 2.31
C LEU A 131 -4.36 -5.94 1.12
N ASP A 132 -5.44 -5.19 0.94
CA ASP A 132 -6.33 -5.33 -0.23
C ASP A 132 -5.59 -5.07 -1.54
N GLY A 133 -4.78 -4.00 -1.59
CA GLY A 133 -3.95 -3.68 -2.76
C GLY A 133 -2.90 -4.75 -3.06
N ASP A 134 -2.16 -5.18 -2.03
CA ASP A 134 -1.11 -6.22 -2.12
C ASP A 134 -1.68 -7.55 -2.64
N MET A 135 -2.83 -7.97 -2.09
CA MET A 135 -3.50 -9.19 -2.54
C MET A 135 -4.02 -9.08 -3.97
N ARG A 136 -4.53 -7.90 -4.36
CA ARG A 136 -4.98 -7.65 -5.73
C ARG A 136 -3.82 -7.76 -6.72
N ASP A 137 -2.65 -7.22 -6.37
CA ASP A 137 -1.44 -7.33 -7.19
C ASP A 137 -0.99 -8.80 -7.29
N ALA A 138 -0.98 -9.55 -6.18
CA ALA A 138 -0.67 -10.98 -6.18
C ALA A 138 -1.62 -11.81 -7.06
N ILE A 139 -2.92 -11.49 -7.07
CA ILE A 139 -3.91 -12.15 -7.94
C ILE A 139 -3.64 -11.81 -9.42
N ASN A 140 -3.34 -10.56 -9.73
CA ASN A 140 -3.08 -10.13 -11.11
C ASN A 140 -1.81 -10.77 -11.69
N ASP A 141 -0.81 -11.00 -10.85
CA ASP A 141 0.49 -11.58 -11.24
C ASP A 141 0.56 -13.11 -11.07
N ASP A 142 -0.53 -13.77 -10.65
CA ASP A 142 -0.59 -15.20 -10.31
C ASP A 142 0.47 -15.62 -9.25
N GLU A 143 0.87 -14.70 -8.36
CA GLU A 143 1.90 -14.90 -7.33
C GLU A 143 1.28 -15.27 -5.98
N TYR A 144 0.81 -16.52 -5.86
CA TYR A 144 0.12 -16.98 -4.65
C TYR A 144 1.06 -17.42 -3.52
N GLU A 145 2.39 -17.27 -3.64
CA GLU A 145 3.36 -17.84 -2.70
C GLU A 145 3.48 -17.09 -1.37
N ASP A 146 3.07 -15.83 -1.32
CA ASP A 146 3.21 -14.95 -0.15
C ASP A 146 2.16 -15.19 0.96
N PHE A 147 1.08 -15.96 0.69
CA PHE A 147 0.13 -16.37 1.73
C PHE A 147 0.15 -17.88 1.99
N GLU A 148 -0.02 -18.27 3.25
CA GLU A 148 -0.22 -19.66 3.64
C GLU A 148 -1.69 -19.92 3.97
N THR A 149 -2.21 -21.06 3.51
CA THR A 149 -3.58 -21.49 3.84
C THR A 149 -3.69 -23.02 3.86
N ASN A 150 -4.66 -23.52 4.62
CA ASN A 150 -5.04 -24.94 4.62
C ASN A 150 -6.21 -25.25 3.66
N LEU A 151 -6.49 -24.35 2.72
CA LEU A 151 -7.57 -24.47 1.73
C LEU A 151 -7.04 -24.49 0.29
N ARG A 152 -7.87 -24.96 -0.64
CA ARG A 152 -7.58 -25.05 -2.07
C ARG A 152 -8.87 -24.89 -2.92
N PRO A 153 -8.77 -24.49 -4.20
CA PRO A 153 -7.56 -24.00 -4.90
C PRO A 153 -7.09 -22.64 -4.36
N ARG A 154 -5.78 -22.35 -4.44
CA ARG A 154 -5.17 -21.14 -3.81
C ARG A 154 -5.68 -19.87 -4.45
N GLU A 155 -5.88 -19.90 -5.76
CA GLU A 155 -6.44 -18.83 -6.59
C GLU A 155 -7.80 -18.39 -6.02
N ARG A 156 -8.68 -19.36 -5.75
CA ARG A 156 -10.00 -19.09 -5.19
C ARG A 156 -9.94 -18.56 -3.75
N VAL A 157 -8.99 -19.06 -2.95
CA VAL A 157 -8.77 -18.55 -1.59
C VAL A 157 -8.32 -17.09 -1.63
N ALA A 158 -7.39 -16.74 -2.52
CA ALA A 158 -6.91 -15.38 -2.69
C ALA A 158 -8.04 -14.43 -3.10
N GLU A 159 -8.87 -14.81 -4.09
CA GLU A 159 -10.05 -14.04 -4.50
C GLU A 159 -11.01 -13.76 -3.34
N LEU A 160 -11.32 -14.78 -2.54
CA LEU A 160 -12.22 -14.65 -1.39
C LEU A 160 -11.61 -13.78 -0.28
N ALA A 161 -10.31 -13.93 -0.04
CA ALA A 161 -9.57 -13.10 0.92
C ALA A 161 -9.54 -11.63 0.50
N GLN A 162 -9.22 -11.36 -0.76
CA GLN A 162 -9.25 -10.02 -1.34
C GLN A 162 -10.65 -9.43 -1.27
N GLN A 163 -11.68 -10.19 -1.63
CA GLN A 163 -13.07 -9.73 -1.54
C GLN A 163 -13.48 -9.35 -0.11
N SER A 164 -13.04 -10.11 0.90
CA SER A 164 -13.26 -9.80 2.31
C SER A 164 -12.60 -8.48 2.71
N LEU A 165 -11.32 -8.29 2.33
CA LEU A 165 -10.58 -7.06 2.60
C LEU A 165 -11.21 -5.86 1.90
N GLN A 166 -11.52 -5.97 0.61
CA GLN A 166 -12.17 -4.94 -0.19
C GLN A 166 -13.52 -4.54 0.39
N SER A 167 -14.35 -5.50 0.79
CA SER A 167 -15.66 -5.22 1.41
C SER A 167 -15.50 -4.37 2.66
N GLY A 168 -14.46 -4.63 3.45
CA GLY A 168 -14.13 -3.84 4.63
C GLY A 168 -13.59 -2.43 4.30
N VAL A 169 -12.89 -2.25 3.18
CA VAL A 169 -12.45 -0.92 2.72
C VAL A 169 -13.65 -0.12 2.22
N GLN A 170 -14.53 -0.74 1.44
CA GLN A 170 -15.73 -0.10 0.92
C GLN A 170 -16.66 0.32 2.06
N ALA A 171 -16.86 -0.54 3.06
CA ALA A 171 -17.64 -0.19 4.25
C ALA A 171 -17.05 1.00 5.02
N TRP A 172 -15.72 1.18 5.01
CA TRP A 172 -15.09 2.36 5.60
C TRP A 172 -15.40 3.63 4.79
N PHE A 173 -15.34 3.58 3.47
CA PHE A 173 -15.68 4.73 2.63
C PHE A 173 -17.16 5.11 2.68
N ASP A 174 -18.05 4.13 2.88
CA ASP A 174 -19.48 4.35 2.98
C ASP A 174 -19.92 4.89 4.36
N ALA A 175 -19.01 4.95 5.33
CA ALA A 175 -19.30 5.45 6.67
C ALA A 175 -19.40 7.00 6.67
N ASP A 176 -20.41 7.54 7.34
CA ASP A 176 -20.72 8.98 7.36
C ASP A 176 -19.56 9.82 7.94
N GLU A 177 -18.78 9.25 8.85
CA GLU A 177 -17.63 9.88 9.48
C GLU A 177 -16.37 9.93 8.58
N THR A 178 -16.35 9.19 7.48
CA THR A 178 -15.19 9.12 6.59
C THR A 178 -15.19 10.31 5.62
N PRO A 179 -14.17 11.19 5.66
CA PRO A 179 -14.11 12.31 4.73
C PRO A 179 -13.92 11.85 3.28
N GLU A 180 -14.66 12.45 2.35
CA GLU A 180 -14.52 12.18 0.90
C GLU A 180 -13.08 12.31 0.38
N ALA A 181 -12.29 13.21 1.00
CA ALA A 181 -10.87 13.37 0.67
C ALA A 181 -10.05 12.10 0.88
N VAL A 182 -10.46 11.22 1.80
CA VAL A 182 -9.81 9.92 2.04
C VAL A 182 -10.05 8.98 0.87
N ARG A 183 -11.30 8.87 0.40
CA ARG A 183 -11.65 8.08 -0.78
C ARG A 183 -10.91 8.59 -2.01
N SER A 184 -10.95 9.90 -2.25
CA SER A 184 -10.23 10.51 -3.37
C SER A 184 -8.71 10.27 -3.32
N ALA A 185 -8.11 10.25 -2.12
CA ALA A 185 -6.69 9.96 -1.98
C ALA A 185 -6.37 8.47 -2.25
N TYR A 186 -7.23 7.55 -1.80
CA TYR A 186 -7.11 6.13 -2.10
C TYR A 186 -7.25 5.87 -3.60
N ASP A 187 -8.30 6.39 -4.24
CA ASP A 187 -8.56 6.21 -5.68
C ASP A 187 -7.38 6.73 -6.52
N HIS A 188 -6.82 7.90 -6.15
CA HIS A 188 -5.62 8.43 -6.82
C HIS A 188 -4.38 7.55 -6.60
N ALA A 189 -4.23 6.93 -5.43
CA ALA A 189 -3.13 6.00 -5.16
C ALA A 189 -3.26 4.71 -5.99
N VAL A 190 -4.49 4.18 -6.12
CA VAL A 190 -4.78 3.02 -6.98
C VAL A 190 -4.47 3.34 -8.44
N GLU A 191 -4.99 4.46 -8.97
CA GLU A 191 -4.73 4.89 -10.34
C GLU A 191 -3.22 5.07 -10.62
N LEU A 192 -2.47 5.63 -9.66
CA LEU A 192 -1.03 5.77 -9.79
C LEU A 192 -0.31 4.42 -9.80
N SER A 193 -0.76 3.46 -8.99
CA SER A 193 -0.18 2.11 -8.93
C SER A 193 -0.42 1.36 -10.24
N GLU A 194 -1.66 1.34 -10.73
CA GLU A 194 -2.04 0.65 -11.98
C GLU A 194 -1.28 1.20 -13.18
N ARG A 195 -1.13 2.53 -13.29
CA ARG A 195 -0.32 3.14 -14.35
C ARG A 195 1.14 2.68 -14.32
N HIS A 196 1.75 2.53 -13.14
CA HIS A 196 3.13 2.04 -13.04
C HIS A 196 3.25 0.57 -13.48
N GLN A 197 2.21 -0.25 -13.30
CA GLN A 197 2.21 -1.64 -13.75
C GLN A 197 2.17 -1.73 -15.29
N GLU A 198 1.33 -0.92 -15.95
CA GLU A 198 1.31 -0.82 -17.42
C GLU A 198 2.68 -0.40 -17.99
N GLU A 199 3.34 0.56 -17.33
CA GLU A 199 4.66 1.03 -17.71
C GLU A 199 5.75 -0.04 -17.51
N ASP A 200 5.67 -0.84 -16.45
CA ASP A 200 6.62 -1.94 -16.18
C ASP A 200 6.42 -3.11 -17.15
N GLU A 201 5.19 -3.46 -17.50
CA GLU A 201 4.91 -4.46 -18.55
C GLU A 201 5.50 -4.02 -19.90
N ALA A 202 5.26 -2.76 -20.29
CA ALA A 202 5.86 -2.19 -21.50
C ALA A 202 7.41 -2.22 -21.45
N PHE A 203 8.01 -1.99 -20.28
CA PHE A 203 9.45 -2.09 -20.09
C PHE A 203 9.97 -3.54 -20.21
N ARG A 204 9.26 -4.52 -19.63
CA ARG A 204 9.57 -5.95 -19.74
C ARG A 204 9.45 -6.45 -21.18
N GLU A 205 8.45 -5.98 -21.93
CA GLU A 205 8.32 -6.27 -23.36
C GLU A 205 9.50 -5.73 -24.17
N LEU A 206 9.95 -4.50 -23.89
CA LEU A 206 11.14 -3.92 -24.54
C LEU A 206 12.43 -4.70 -24.21
N LEU A 207 12.60 -5.16 -22.98
CA LEU A 207 13.73 -6.00 -22.57
C LEU A 207 13.68 -7.39 -23.23
N THR A 208 12.50 -7.99 -23.33
CA THR A 208 12.31 -9.30 -23.95
C THR A 208 12.50 -9.24 -25.46
N GLY A 209 11.97 -8.20 -26.11
CA GLY A 209 12.16 -7.93 -27.54
C GLY A 209 13.62 -7.68 -27.93
N SER A 210 14.38 -7.01 -27.07
CA SER A 210 15.82 -6.77 -27.27
C SER A 210 16.71 -7.96 -26.90
N THR A 211 16.23 -8.88 -26.07
CA THR A 211 16.92 -10.14 -25.69
C THR A 211 16.60 -11.30 -26.63
N THR A 212 15.97 -11.04 -27.78
CA THR A 212 15.88 -12.05 -28.86
C THR A 212 17.30 -12.53 -29.18
N PRO A 213 17.64 -13.82 -28.94
CA PRO A 213 18.97 -14.30 -29.21
C PRO A 213 19.20 -14.10 -30.70
N MET A 214 20.21 -13.28 -31.02
CA MET A 214 20.73 -13.16 -32.36
C MET A 214 21.32 -14.54 -32.71
N VAL A 215 20.47 -15.46 -33.14
CA VAL A 215 20.87 -16.72 -33.76
C VAL A 215 21.67 -16.28 -34.96
N ARG A 216 23.01 -16.24 -34.80
CA ARG A 216 23.94 -16.15 -35.90
C ARG A 216 23.64 -17.35 -36.77
N ARG A 217 22.79 -17.15 -37.76
CA ARG A 217 22.79 -17.92 -39.01
C ARG A 217 24.22 -17.80 -39.52
N SER A 218 25.07 -18.75 -39.14
CA SER A 218 26.29 -19.08 -39.84
C SER A 218 25.87 -19.56 -41.22
N ALA A 219 25.60 -18.59 -42.10
CA ALA A 219 25.34 -18.84 -43.50
C ALA A 219 26.54 -19.62 -44.03
N GLY A 220 26.29 -20.88 -44.38
CA GLY A 220 27.20 -21.68 -45.18
C GLY A 220 27.59 -20.87 -46.41
N ARG A 221 28.89 -20.64 -46.51
CA ARG A 221 29.61 -20.07 -47.65
C ARG A 221 29.09 -20.66 -48.98
N PRO A 222 28.41 -19.89 -49.86
CA PRO A 222 28.20 -20.34 -51.22
C PRO A 222 29.50 -20.18 -52.02
N PRO A 223 29.81 -21.08 -52.97
CA PRO A 223 31.00 -20.95 -53.81
C PRO A 223 30.83 -19.79 -54.80
N ARG A 224 31.94 -19.09 -55.03
CA ARG A 224 32.11 -18.02 -56.01
C ARG A 224 31.84 -18.54 -57.42
N THR A 225 30.99 -17.86 -58.18
CA THR A 225 31.11 -17.77 -59.63
C THR A 225 31.03 -16.32 -60.07
N SER A 226 31.98 -15.94 -60.92
CA SER A 226 32.16 -14.63 -61.52
C SER A 226 31.12 -14.35 -62.60
N ALA A 227 30.66 -13.10 -62.71
CA ALA A 227 30.74 -12.32 -63.95
C ALA A 227 30.19 -10.90 -63.76
N ASN A 228 30.98 -9.94 -64.26
CA ASN A 228 30.66 -8.61 -64.77
C ASN A 228 29.21 -8.11 -64.70
N SER A 229 29.03 -6.84 -64.29
CA SER A 229 28.83 -5.70 -65.21
C SER A 229 28.37 -4.45 -64.46
N THR A 230 29.14 -3.38 -64.61
CA THR A 230 28.77 -1.95 -64.59
C THR A 230 27.28 -1.60 -64.65
N SER A 231 26.80 -0.78 -63.71
CA SER A 231 26.41 0.64 -63.95
C SER A 231 25.64 1.25 -62.76
N SER A 232 26.09 2.42 -62.30
CA SER A 232 25.33 3.39 -61.50
C SER A 232 24.26 4.07 -62.40
N PRO A 233 23.15 4.61 -61.84
CA PRO A 233 23.21 5.97 -61.32
C PRO A 233 22.31 6.27 -60.09
N THR A 234 22.60 7.45 -59.53
CA THR A 234 22.10 8.13 -58.32
C THR A 234 20.71 8.79 -58.51
N PRO A 235 20.17 9.56 -57.53
CA PRO A 235 18.94 9.25 -56.81
C PRO A 235 17.71 10.10 -57.24
N ARG A 236 16.51 9.69 -56.82
CA ARG A 236 15.32 10.55 -56.83
C ARG A 236 14.53 10.40 -55.52
N THR A 237 14.57 11.44 -54.70
CA THR A 237 13.49 11.84 -53.79
C THR A 237 12.25 12.20 -54.62
N PRO A 238 11.02 11.99 -54.12
CA PRO A 238 10.36 13.13 -53.46
C PRO A 238 9.32 12.79 -52.36
N THR A 239 9.07 13.82 -51.53
CA THR A 239 7.77 14.25 -50.93
C THR A 239 7.00 13.27 -50.02
N SER A 240 6.88 13.50 -48.70
CA SER A 240 6.12 14.56 -48.02
C SER A 240 4.65 14.65 -48.42
N SER A 241 3.76 13.97 -47.69
CA SER A 241 2.40 14.46 -47.46
C SER A 241 1.76 13.77 -46.25
N SER A 242 1.76 14.47 -45.11
CA SER A 242 0.75 14.30 -44.06
C SER A 242 -0.58 14.87 -44.54
N PRO A 243 -1.70 14.38 -43.99
CA PRO A 243 -2.73 15.32 -43.56
C PRO A 243 -3.24 15.01 -42.14
N ARG A 244 -3.33 16.07 -41.35
CA ARG A 244 -4.18 16.25 -40.16
C ARG A 244 -4.91 17.59 -40.39
N PRO A 245 -5.90 17.99 -39.59
CA PRO A 245 -7.14 17.36 -39.14
C PRO A 245 -8.37 18.05 -39.81
N THR A 246 -9.55 17.42 -39.75
CA THR A 246 -10.82 18.17 -39.81
C THR A 246 -11.48 18.22 -38.45
N SER A 247 -12.13 19.35 -38.22
CA SER A 247 -12.55 19.90 -36.95
C SER A 247 -14.07 19.79 -36.77
N ARG A 248 -14.49 19.89 -35.49
CA ARG A 248 -15.75 20.43 -34.98
C ARG A 248 -17.06 19.72 -35.35
N THR A 249 -17.80 19.28 -34.33
CA THR A 249 -19.13 19.84 -34.03
C THR A 249 -19.46 19.65 -32.52
N SER A 250 -19.91 20.73 -31.89
CA SER A 250 -20.30 20.87 -30.48
C SER A 250 -21.77 20.41 -30.23
N PRO A 251 -22.22 20.32 -28.96
CA PRO A 251 -23.46 19.63 -28.56
C PRO A 251 -24.66 20.60 -28.39
N PRO A 252 -25.89 20.08 -28.23
CA PRO A 252 -26.99 20.82 -27.59
C PRO A 252 -27.14 20.36 -26.11
N SER A 253 -27.03 21.25 -25.12
CA SER A 253 -28.04 22.20 -24.63
C SER A 253 -29.23 21.55 -23.89
N THR A 254 -29.17 21.68 -22.56
CA THR A 254 -30.21 21.53 -21.55
C THR A 254 -31.44 22.41 -21.83
N PRO A 255 -32.58 22.11 -21.16
CA PRO A 255 -33.33 23.18 -20.52
C PRO A 255 -33.57 22.94 -19.03
N ALA A 256 -33.52 24.05 -18.30
CA ALA A 256 -33.78 24.19 -16.88
C ALA A 256 -35.28 24.09 -16.55
N SER A 257 -35.58 23.72 -15.30
CA SER A 257 -36.73 24.27 -14.59
C SER A 257 -36.37 24.50 -13.13
N ALA A 258 -36.58 25.75 -12.74
CA ALA A 258 -36.37 26.30 -11.42
C ALA A 258 -37.58 26.02 -10.52
N SER A 259 -37.35 25.91 -9.21
CA SER A 259 -38.26 26.47 -8.21
C SER A 259 -37.46 26.89 -6.97
N SER A 260 -37.65 28.17 -6.65
CA SER A 260 -37.08 28.88 -5.51
C SER A 260 -37.76 28.47 -4.20
N THR A 261 -36.98 28.39 -3.14
CA THR A 261 -37.33 29.04 -1.86
C THR A 261 -36.05 29.49 -1.17
N ARG A 262 -35.97 30.80 -0.90
CA ARG A 262 -34.92 31.47 -0.12
C ARG A 262 -35.23 31.33 1.37
N THR A 263 -34.18 31.16 2.17
CA THR A 263 -34.08 31.77 3.51
C THR A 263 -32.61 32.11 3.77
N CYS A 264 -32.36 33.41 3.95
CA CYS A 264 -31.09 34.01 4.41
C CYS A 264 -30.79 33.60 5.86
N SER A 265 -29.59 33.12 6.15
CA SER A 265 -28.42 33.85 6.66
C SER A 265 -28.38 34.05 8.18
N THR A 266 -27.48 33.30 8.83
CA THR A 266 -26.61 33.84 9.87
C THR A 266 -25.20 33.28 9.68
N CYS A 267 -24.25 34.19 9.55
CA CYS A 267 -22.82 33.98 9.41
C CYS A 267 -22.19 33.42 10.69
N THR A 268 -21.35 32.38 10.56
CA THR A 268 -20.18 32.22 11.41
C THR A 268 -19.01 31.79 10.53
N ARG A 269 -17.95 32.61 10.52
CA ARG A 269 -16.74 32.41 9.71
C ARG A 269 -15.90 31.22 10.25
N PRO A 270 -15.10 30.60 9.37
CA PRO A 270 -14.19 29.51 9.71
C PRO A 270 -12.86 30.02 10.25
N THR A 271 -12.30 29.35 11.25
CA THR A 271 -10.88 29.47 11.61
C THR A 271 -10.07 28.40 10.89
N SER A 272 -9.42 28.84 9.81
CA SER A 272 -8.09 28.42 9.35
C SER A 272 -7.08 28.45 10.52
N ALA A 273 -5.92 27.82 10.53
CA ALA A 273 -5.06 27.24 9.51
C ALA A 273 -4.07 26.32 10.22
N TRP A 274 -3.68 25.24 9.55
CA TRP A 274 -2.42 24.56 9.80
C TRP A 274 -1.28 25.48 9.35
N SER A 275 -0.33 25.76 10.25
CA SER A 275 0.90 26.50 9.96
C SER A 275 2.07 25.76 10.61
N TRP A 276 2.90 25.15 9.77
CA TRP A 276 4.20 24.62 10.16
C TRP A 276 5.30 25.69 9.97
N ALA A 277 6.25 25.68 10.91
CA ALA A 277 7.63 26.15 10.83
C ALA A 277 7.94 27.66 10.65
N ARG A 278 8.40 28.28 11.75
CA ARG A 278 9.69 29.00 11.80
C ARG A 278 10.09 29.31 13.25
N GLY A 279 11.32 28.94 13.62
CA GLY A 279 11.93 29.37 14.87
C GLY A 279 12.30 30.85 14.83
N SER A 280 12.30 31.49 16.01
CA SER A 280 13.28 32.48 16.46
C SER A 280 12.78 33.14 17.75
N SER A 281 13.61 33.03 18.80
CA SER A 281 13.95 34.08 19.76
C SER A 281 12.81 34.78 20.53
N ALA A 282 12.70 34.44 21.81
CA ALA A 282 12.00 35.26 22.80
C ALA A 282 12.79 36.56 23.13
N PRO A 283 12.10 37.64 23.53
CA PRO A 283 12.65 38.60 24.48
C PRO A 283 11.95 38.46 25.84
N SER A 284 12.78 38.63 26.86
CA SER A 284 12.46 38.66 28.29
C SER A 284 11.50 39.80 28.67
N CYS A 285 10.71 39.57 29.70
CA CYS A 285 10.29 40.57 30.68
C CYS A 285 10.59 40.02 32.07
#